data_AF-A0A9P1GJP8-F1
#
_entry.id   AF-A0A9P1GJP8-F1
#
_cell.length_a   1.000
_cell.length_b   1.000
_cell.length_c   1.000
_cell.angle_alpha   90.00
_cell.angle_beta   90.00
_cell.angle_gamma   90.00
#
_symmetry.space_group_name_H-M   'P 1'
#
loop_
_entity.id
_entity.type
_entity.pdbx_description
1 polymer ?
#
loop_
_entity_poly.entity_id
_entity_poly.type
_entity_poly.pdbx_seq_one_letter_code
_entity_poly.pdbx_strand_id
1 'polypeptide(L)'
;MPMAEKGGETASWKAAQGIAEIASSAVLKQLTKPIKMPWDKNPVLNPSKAFSSCWPDLDQSTIGMRDFANNAGCDSVDVVPTQTSCLEHTLKRAKLAACVVSPDDMRLRSLSLIKVMLDADRTTTRLALTVEGGKSGPGALSKSIRDVLTGKSTATIYKRTQSMFALFTWIRAQGGGTGLDLTERRLYNYLCWMRDSGKGATSGESVLQAVRFFYSMFGFNNFEMTVCLSPRVNGVAKDMFLQKRLLQQARALFAPELRALEDAILEERQPHIVVIAGY
;
A
#
# COMPACT_ATOMS: atom_id res chain seq x y z
N MET A 1 57.23 -46.32 -67.41
CA MET A 1 55.79 -46.08 -67.20
C MET A 1 55.59 -45.60 -65.77
N PRO A 2 55.17 -44.35 -65.53
CA PRO A 2 54.68 -43.92 -64.22
C PRO A 2 53.15 -43.97 -64.18
N MET A 3 52.59 -44.59 -63.13
CA MET A 3 51.15 -44.64 -62.83
C MET A 3 50.79 -43.51 -61.87
N ALA A 4 49.63 -42.91 -62.11
CA ALA A 4 49.16 -41.67 -61.48
C ALA A 4 48.54 -41.89 -60.08
N GLU A 5 48.94 -41.08 -59.11
CA GLU A 5 48.17 -40.79 -57.90
C GLU A 5 47.42 -39.46 -58.10
N LYS A 6 46.12 -39.55 -58.45
CA LYS A 6 45.17 -38.42 -58.37
C LYS A 6 43.84 -38.96 -57.85
N GLY A 7 43.65 -38.92 -56.53
CA GLY A 7 42.39 -39.38 -55.92
C GLY A 7 42.05 -38.83 -54.53
N GLY A 8 43.01 -38.26 -53.78
CA GLY A 8 42.78 -37.91 -52.37
C GLY A 8 42.20 -36.51 -52.11
N GLU A 9 42.55 -35.50 -52.91
CA GLU A 9 42.31 -34.10 -52.53
C GLU A 9 40.86 -33.63 -52.77
N THR A 10 40.15 -34.22 -53.73
CA THR A 10 38.78 -33.79 -54.09
C THR A 10 37.73 -34.26 -53.09
N ALA A 11 37.97 -35.34 -52.35
CA ALA A 11 37.06 -35.86 -51.33
C ALA A 11 37.13 -35.03 -50.03
N SER A 12 38.34 -34.62 -49.62
CA SER A 12 38.56 -33.81 -48.42
C SER A 12 37.94 -32.40 -48.55
N TRP A 13 38.11 -31.76 -49.71
CA TRP A 13 37.50 -30.44 -49.98
C TRP A 13 35.98 -30.47 -50.00
N LYS A 14 35.36 -31.52 -50.57
CA LYS A 14 33.90 -31.69 -50.57
C LYS A 14 33.34 -31.96 -49.16
N ALA A 15 34.06 -32.72 -48.33
CA ALA A 15 33.67 -32.96 -46.95
C ALA A 15 33.73 -31.68 -46.10
N ALA A 16 34.77 -30.86 -46.28
CA ALA A 16 34.91 -29.58 -45.59
C ALA A 16 33.82 -28.58 -46.00
N GLN A 17 33.45 -28.52 -47.29
CA GLN A 17 32.33 -27.70 -47.77
C GLN A 17 30.98 -28.16 -47.18
N GLY A 18 30.74 -29.47 -47.09
CA GLY A 18 29.51 -30.01 -46.48
C GLY A 18 29.39 -29.67 -44.99
N ILE A 19 30.49 -29.72 -44.24
CA ILE A 19 30.50 -29.36 -42.81
C ILE A 19 30.24 -27.84 -42.63
N ALA A 20 30.84 -27.00 -43.47
CA ALA A 20 30.62 -25.55 -43.42
C ALA A 20 29.17 -25.17 -43.78
N GLU A 21 28.55 -25.88 -44.72
CA GLU A 21 27.16 -25.67 -45.13
C GLU A 21 26.15 -26.15 -44.07
N ILE A 22 26.46 -27.27 -43.39
CA ILE A 22 25.65 -27.74 -42.26
C ILE A 22 25.74 -26.75 -41.09
N ALA A 23 26.94 -26.26 -40.77
CA ALA A 23 27.15 -25.28 -39.71
C ALA A 23 26.45 -23.94 -40.01
N SER A 24 26.53 -23.45 -41.25
CA SER A 24 25.84 -22.21 -41.65
C SER A 24 24.31 -22.38 -41.65
N SER A 25 23.78 -23.53 -42.08
CA SER A 25 22.35 -23.81 -42.00
C SER A 25 21.84 -23.93 -40.56
N ALA A 26 22.66 -24.47 -39.65
CA ALA A 26 22.31 -24.59 -38.23
C ALA A 26 22.28 -23.21 -37.54
N VAL A 27 23.22 -22.32 -37.88
CA VAL A 27 23.27 -20.94 -37.38
C VAL A 27 22.08 -20.13 -37.93
N LEU A 28 21.78 -20.22 -39.22
CA LEU A 28 20.62 -19.55 -39.82
C LEU A 28 19.29 -20.06 -39.23
N LYS A 29 19.19 -21.36 -38.94
CA LYS A 29 18.03 -21.95 -38.22
C LYS A 29 17.93 -21.49 -36.76
N GLN A 30 19.00 -21.04 -36.12
CA GLN A 30 18.93 -20.44 -34.79
C GLN A 30 18.53 -18.96 -34.84
N LEU A 31 19.02 -18.23 -35.84
CA LEU A 31 18.72 -16.81 -36.05
C LEU A 31 17.29 -16.55 -36.56
N THR A 32 16.66 -17.56 -37.18
CA THR A 32 15.26 -17.48 -37.67
C THR A 32 14.22 -17.95 -36.65
N LYS A 33 14.64 -18.43 -35.47
CA LYS A 33 13.68 -18.74 -34.40
C LYS A 33 13.12 -17.44 -33.86
N PRO A 34 11.77 -17.29 -33.77
CA PRO A 34 11.19 -16.11 -33.16
C PRO A 34 11.70 -15.97 -31.72
N ILE A 35 12.18 -14.77 -31.38
CA ILE A 35 12.66 -14.44 -30.04
C ILE A 35 11.50 -14.67 -29.07
N LYS A 36 11.59 -15.73 -28.26
CA LYS A 36 10.58 -16.03 -27.24
C LYS A 36 10.77 -15.08 -26.08
N MET A 37 9.71 -14.33 -25.79
CA MET A 37 9.66 -13.41 -24.66
C MET A 37 9.64 -14.19 -23.33
N PRO A 38 10.04 -13.56 -22.20
CA PRO A 38 10.13 -14.24 -20.91
C PRO A 38 8.82 -14.93 -20.48
N TRP A 39 7.67 -14.33 -20.80
CA TRP A 39 6.35 -14.88 -20.50
C TRP A 39 5.93 -16.06 -21.39
N ASP A 40 6.59 -16.32 -22.53
CA ASP A 40 6.29 -17.50 -23.37
C ASP A 40 6.95 -18.79 -22.88
N LYS A 41 7.93 -18.67 -21.98
CA LYS A 41 8.73 -19.78 -21.45
C LYS A 41 8.28 -20.22 -20.06
N ASN A 42 7.69 -19.31 -19.27
CA ASN A 42 7.35 -19.57 -17.88
C ASN A 42 5.86 -19.95 -17.72
N PRO A 43 5.51 -21.15 -17.25
CA PRO A 43 4.13 -21.58 -17.04
C PRO A 43 3.40 -20.75 -15.96
N VAL A 44 4.11 -20.08 -15.06
CA VAL A 44 3.53 -19.14 -14.08
C VAL A 44 3.05 -17.85 -14.76
N LEU A 45 3.70 -17.45 -15.85
CA LEU A 45 3.41 -16.21 -16.58
C LEU A 45 2.52 -16.43 -17.82
N ASN A 46 2.29 -17.69 -18.23
CA ASN A 46 1.41 -18.05 -19.34
C ASN A 46 0.25 -18.95 -18.88
N PRO A 47 -0.82 -18.36 -18.31
CA PRO A 47 -1.96 -19.14 -17.81
C PRO A 47 -2.61 -20.00 -18.90
N SER A 48 -2.56 -19.60 -20.17
CA SER A 48 -3.21 -20.33 -21.27
C SER A 48 -2.64 -21.74 -21.52
N LYS A 49 -1.37 -21.99 -21.15
CA LYS A 49 -0.73 -23.32 -21.25
C LYS A 49 -0.82 -24.13 -19.96
N ALA A 50 -1.10 -23.49 -18.83
CA ALA A 50 -1.31 -24.17 -17.55
C ALA A 50 -2.72 -24.79 -17.44
N PHE A 51 -3.71 -24.28 -18.19
CA PHE A 51 -5.11 -24.69 -18.08
C PHE A 51 -5.56 -25.85 -18.99
N SER A 52 -4.69 -26.45 -19.80
CA SER A 52 -5.11 -27.44 -20.81
C SER A 52 -4.96 -28.91 -20.43
N SER A 53 -4.52 -29.26 -19.21
CA SER A 53 -4.48 -30.67 -18.82
C SER A 53 -4.77 -30.88 -17.34
N CYS A 54 -5.93 -31.49 -17.10
CA CYS A 54 -6.33 -32.16 -15.87
C CYS A 54 -6.27 -31.30 -14.60
N TRP A 55 -7.39 -30.63 -14.30
CA TRP A 55 -7.65 -30.18 -12.93
C TRP A 55 -7.86 -31.44 -12.06
N PRO A 56 -7.07 -31.66 -11.00
CA PRO A 56 -7.49 -32.57 -9.95
C PRO A 56 -8.69 -31.94 -9.22
N ASP A 57 -9.62 -32.76 -8.76
CA ASP A 57 -10.75 -32.32 -7.94
C ASP A 57 -10.19 -31.60 -6.70
N LEU A 58 -10.41 -30.29 -6.63
CA LEU A 58 -9.87 -29.44 -5.56
C LEU A 58 -10.74 -29.61 -4.33
N ASP A 59 -10.42 -30.61 -3.52
CA ASP A 59 -10.89 -30.65 -2.14
C ASP A 59 -10.40 -29.38 -1.43
N GLN A 60 -11.34 -28.75 -0.72
CA GLN A 60 -11.12 -27.50 -0.02
C GLN A 60 -9.94 -27.64 0.97
N SER A 61 -8.90 -26.82 0.79
CA SER A 61 -7.73 -26.84 1.67
C SER A 61 -8.15 -26.56 3.11
N THR A 62 -7.90 -27.53 4.00
CA THR A 62 -8.16 -27.43 5.45
C THR A 62 -7.02 -26.73 6.20
N ILE A 63 -5.96 -26.32 5.51
CA ILE A 63 -4.81 -25.64 6.10
C ILE A 63 -5.15 -24.15 6.26
N GLY A 64 -5.20 -23.69 7.52
CA GLY A 64 -5.55 -22.31 7.90
C GLY A 64 -6.89 -22.15 8.62
N MET A 65 -7.79 -23.15 8.56
CA MET A 65 -9.05 -23.12 9.33
C MET A 65 -8.82 -23.29 10.84
N ARG A 66 -7.81 -24.09 11.23
CA ARG A 66 -7.42 -24.24 12.65
C ARG A 66 -6.84 -22.95 13.23
N ASP A 67 -6.10 -22.17 12.45
CA ASP A 67 -5.47 -20.93 12.92
C ASP A 67 -6.50 -19.80 13.11
N PHE A 68 -7.59 -19.82 12.34
CA PHE A 68 -8.71 -18.90 12.54
C PHE A 68 -9.53 -19.23 13.80
N ALA A 69 -9.64 -20.52 14.16
CA ALA A 69 -10.37 -20.98 15.34
C ALA A 69 -9.56 -20.89 16.64
N ASN A 70 -8.24 -21.10 16.58
CA ASN A 70 -7.36 -21.17 17.77
C ASN A 70 -6.79 -19.81 18.21
N ASN A 71 -7.14 -18.69 17.59
CA ASN A 71 -6.68 -17.36 18.02
C ASN A 71 -7.41 -16.83 19.28
N ALA A 72 -7.98 -17.72 20.07
CA ALA A 72 -8.44 -17.49 21.44
C ALA A 72 -7.57 -18.33 22.39
N GLY A 73 -6.39 -17.79 22.73
CA GLY A 73 -5.48 -18.37 23.72
C GLY A 73 -4.18 -18.89 23.10
N CYS A 74 -3.17 -18.03 23.04
CA CYS A 74 -1.81 -18.43 22.72
C CYS A 74 -1.07 -18.62 24.04
N ASP A 75 -0.73 -19.86 24.36
CA ASP A 75 0.43 -20.21 25.18
C ASP A 75 0.91 -21.60 24.75
N SER A 76 1.79 -21.63 23.76
CA SER A 76 2.73 -22.75 23.59
C SER A 76 3.98 -22.26 22.88
N VAL A 77 5.10 -22.39 23.58
CA VAL A 77 6.44 -21.98 23.16
C VAL A 77 7.01 -23.07 22.27
N ASP A 78 7.06 -22.82 20.96
CA ASP A 78 7.88 -23.61 20.04
C ASP A 78 9.12 -22.81 19.61
N VAL A 79 10.26 -23.50 19.66
CA VAL A 79 11.60 -22.93 19.44
C VAL A 79 11.78 -22.53 17.98
N VAL A 80 11.84 -21.21 17.75
CA VAL A 80 12.05 -20.60 16.43
C VAL A 80 13.52 -20.76 16.00
N PRO A 81 13.81 -21.27 14.78
CA PRO A 81 15.18 -21.27 14.26
C PRO A 81 15.65 -19.83 14.08
N THR A 82 16.88 -19.54 14.51
CA THR A 82 17.50 -18.21 14.59
C THR A 82 17.22 -17.37 13.34
N GLN A 83 16.20 -16.51 13.43
CA GLN A 83 15.91 -15.52 12.40
C GLN A 83 17.02 -14.48 12.42
N THR A 84 17.70 -14.30 11.27
CA THR A 84 18.46 -13.08 10.97
C THR A 84 17.63 -11.88 11.42
N SER A 85 18.19 -11.03 12.28
CA SER A 85 17.49 -9.93 12.95
C SER A 85 16.76 -9.06 11.92
N CYS A 86 15.51 -9.40 11.65
CA CYS A 86 14.66 -8.64 10.77
C CYS A 86 14.34 -7.36 11.53
N LEU A 87 14.89 -6.23 11.08
CA LEU A 87 14.63 -4.92 11.67
C LEU A 87 13.13 -4.79 11.92
N GLU A 88 12.71 -4.35 13.11
CA GLU A 88 11.29 -4.27 13.49
C GLU A 88 10.41 -3.58 12.43
N HIS A 89 10.99 -2.63 11.70
CA HIS A 89 10.33 -1.90 10.64
C HIS A 89 9.95 -2.76 9.43
N THR A 90 10.73 -3.78 9.09
CA THR A 90 10.46 -4.69 7.98
C THR A 90 9.30 -5.62 8.30
N LEU A 91 9.25 -6.17 9.52
CA LEU A 91 8.09 -6.93 10.01
C LEU A 91 6.82 -6.08 10.08
N LYS A 92 6.93 -4.82 10.56
CA LYS A 92 5.81 -3.87 10.57
C LYS A 92 5.31 -3.58 9.15
N ARG A 93 6.21 -3.38 8.18
CA ARG A 93 5.84 -3.15 6.77
C ARG A 93 5.24 -4.38 6.09
N ALA A 94 5.76 -5.57 6.35
CA ALA A 94 5.22 -6.82 5.82
C ALA A 94 3.82 -7.10 6.38
N LYS A 95 3.59 -6.88 7.68
CA LYS A 95 2.25 -6.95 8.29
C LYS A 95 1.28 -5.93 7.69
N LEU A 96 1.73 -4.70 7.43
CA LEU A 96 0.92 -3.67 6.78
C LEU A 96 0.63 -3.98 5.31
N ALA A 97 1.57 -4.60 4.60
CA ALA A 97 1.40 -5.02 3.21
C ALA A 97 0.44 -6.22 3.09
N ALA A 98 0.45 -7.15 4.05
CA ALA A 98 -0.53 -8.25 4.10
C ALA A 98 -1.96 -7.75 4.40
N CYS A 99 -2.10 -6.55 4.94
CA CYS A 99 -3.37 -5.85 5.10
C CYS A 99 -3.59 -4.84 3.97
N VAL A 100 -3.56 -5.27 2.70
CA VAL A 100 -4.12 -4.45 1.61
C VAL A 100 -5.62 -4.35 1.84
N VAL A 101 -6.03 -3.38 2.66
CA VAL A 101 -7.44 -3.05 2.87
C VAL A 101 -7.97 -2.54 1.53
N SER A 102 -9.04 -3.17 1.03
CA SER A 102 -9.67 -2.73 -0.21
C SER A 102 -9.98 -1.22 -0.13
N PRO A 103 -9.78 -0.43 -1.21
CA PRO A 103 -10.17 0.96 -1.23
C PRO A 103 -11.62 1.19 -0.77
N ASP A 104 -12.52 0.27 -1.10
CA ASP A 104 -13.92 0.35 -0.70
C ASP A 104 -14.09 0.18 0.81
N ASP A 105 -13.34 -0.71 1.44
CA ASP A 105 -13.34 -0.91 2.89
C ASP A 105 -12.81 0.33 3.62
N MET A 106 -11.74 0.95 3.11
CA MET A 106 -11.22 2.21 3.66
C MET A 106 -12.27 3.33 3.58
N ARG A 107 -12.99 3.41 2.46
CA ARG A 107 -14.05 4.40 2.28
C ARG A 107 -15.19 4.14 3.26
N LEU A 108 -15.70 2.91 3.31
CA LEU A 108 -16.80 2.51 4.18
C LEU A 108 -16.47 2.79 5.64
N ARG A 109 -15.28 2.38 6.10
CA ARG A 109 -14.82 2.64 7.47
C ARG A 109 -14.77 4.13 7.79
N SER A 110 -14.28 4.95 6.86
CA SER A 110 -14.22 6.39 7.05
C SER A 110 -15.61 7.02 7.14
N LEU A 111 -16.54 6.60 6.28
CA LEU A 111 -17.93 7.06 6.32
C LEU A 111 -18.62 6.68 7.64
N SER A 112 -18.37 5.46 8.14
CA SER A 112 -18.89 5.01 9.44
C SER A 112 -18.35 5.86 10.60
N LEU A 113 -17.05 6.19 10.60
CA LEU A 113 -16.46 7.05 11.63
C LEU A 113 -17.04 8.48 11.57
N ILE A 114 -17.21 9.03 10.36
CA ILE A 114 -17.85 10.33 10.18
C ILE A 114 -19.28 10.30 10.74
N LYS A 115 -20.05 9.27 10.39
CA LYS A 115 -21.40 9.11 10.93
C LYS A 115 -21.40 9.09 12.45
N VAL A 116 -20.52 8.31 13.09
CA VAL A 116 -20.38 8.27 14.56
C VAL A 116 -20.09 9.65 15.14
N MET A 117 -19.19 10.43 14.51
CA MET A 117 -18.89 11.79 14.96
C MET A 117 -20.09 12.72 14.84
N LEU A 118 -20.83 12.68 13.72
CA LEU A 118 -22.00 13.53 13.50
C LEU A 118 -23.21 13.14 14.36
N ASP A 119 -23.40 11.83 14.61
CA ASP A 119 -24.46 11.32 15.47
C ASP A 119 -24.19 11.60 16.97
N ALA A 120 -22.92 11.81 17.36
CA ALA A 120 -22.59 12.16 18.73
C ALA A 120 -23.20 13.50 19.15
N ASP A 121 -23.33 14.44 18.21
CA ASP A 121 -24.10 15.67 18.40
C ASP A 121 -24.51 16.27 17.04
N ARG A 122 -25.81 16.14 16.77
CA ARG A 122 -26.41 16.61 15.52
C ARG A 122 -26.55 18.13 15.45
N THR A 123 -26.45 18.83 16.58
CA THR A 123 -26.60 20.30 16.64
C THR A 123 -25.32 21.04 16.27
N THR A 124 -24.17 20.39 16.37
CA THR A 124 -22.88 21.04 16.12
C THR A 124 -22.59 21.25 14.63
N THR A 125 -23.12 20.41 13.75
CA THR A 125 -22.88 20.53 12.30
C THR A 125 -24.11 20.96 11.51
N ARG A 126 -23.89 21.75 10.46
CA ARG A 126 -24.98 22.22 9.57
C ARG A 126 -25.63 21.04 8.85
N LEU A 127 -24.83 20.11 8.35
CA LEU A 127 -25.35 18.94 7.64
C LEU A 127 -26.29 18.11 8.52
N ALA A 128 -25.88 17.77 9.74
CA ALA A 128 -26.70 16.96 10.64
C ALA A 128 -28.00 17.69 11.03
N LEU A 129 -27.93 18.99 11.35
CA LEU A 129 -29.12 19.80 11.63
C LEU A 129 -30.13 19.80 10.47
N THR A 130 -29.66 19.95 9.23
CA THR A 130 -30.57 19.96 8.06
C THR A 130 -31.24 18.61 7.82
N VAL A 131 -30.56 17.51 8.17
CA VAL A 131 -31.11 16.16 8.04
C VAL A 131 -32.16 15.88 9.13
N GLU A 132 -31.96 16.38 10.36
CA GLU A 132 -32.93 16.26 11.46
C GLU A 132 -34.21 17.05 11.24
N GLY A 133 -34.09 18.27 10.68
CA GLY A 133 -35.24 19.13 10.42
C GLY A 133 -36.15 18.63 9.28
N GLY A 134 -35.65 17.73 8.43
CA GLY A 134 -36.45 17.03 7.43
C GLY A 134 -37.13 15.80 8.03
N LYS A 135 -38.33 15.44 7.56
CA LYS A 135 -38.96 14.13 7.83
C LYS A 135 -38.18 13.00 7.13
N SER A 136 -36.94 12.80 7.55
CA SER A 136 -35.97 11.97 6.86
C SER A 136 -36.06 10.53 7.34
N GLY A 137 -36.16 9.60 6.39
CA GLY A 137 -36.25 8.17 6.68
C GLY A 137 -34.97 7.59 7.32
N PRO A 138 -35.02 6.34 7.81
CA PRO A 138 -33.86 5.68 8.37
C PRO A 138 -32.68 5.66 7.38
N GLY A 139 -31.51 6.13 7.82
CA GLY A 139 -30.30 6.19 6.99
C GLY A 139 -30.11 7.46 6.16
N ALA A 140 -30.98 8.47 6.30
CA ALA A 140 -30.84 9.75 5.61
C ALA A 140 -29.48 10.43 5.82
N LEU A 141 -28.97 10.44 7.05
CA LEU A 141 -27.65 11.01 7.36
C LEU A 141 -26.53 10.28 6.60
N SER A 142 -26.55 8.95 6.58
CA SER A 142 -25.55 8.15 5.84
C SER A 142 -25.59 8.44 4.33
N LYS A 143 -26.78 8.67 3.77
CA LYS A 143 -26.93 9.08 2.37
C LYS A 143 -26.34 10.48 2.15
N SER A 144 -26.72 11.45 2.97
CA SER A 144 -26.22 12.81 2.90
C SER A 144 -24.69 12.92 3.02
N ILE A 145 -24.08 12.17 3.95
CA ILE A 145 -22.61 12.10 4.08
C ILE A 145 -21.98 11.54 2.80
N ARG A 146 -22.55 10.48 2.21
CA ARG A 146 -22.05 9.92 0.94
C ARG A 146 -22.13 10.94 -0.18
N ASP A 147 -23.27 11.62 -0.31
CA ASP A 147 -23.53 12.60 -1.35
C ASP A 147 -22.50 13.74 -1.30
N VAL A 148 -22.28 14.33 -0.12
CA VAL A 148 -21.28 15.40 0.12
C VAL A 148 -19.86 14.94 -0.25
N LEU A 149 -19.52 13.68 -0.01
CA LEU A 149 -18.18 13.14 -0.21
C LEU A 149 -17.97 12.44 -1.56
N THR A 150 -18.95 12.46 -2.45
CA THR A 150 -18.89 11.78 -3.76
C THR A 150 -17.68 12.25 -4.58
N GLY A 151 -17.45 13.56 -4.63
CA GLY A 151 -16.33 14.15 -5.38
C GLY A 151 -14.96 14.07 -4.68
N LYS A 152 -14.82 13.34 -3.57
CA LYS A 152 -13.57 13.26 -2.79
C LYS A 152 -12.95 11.87 -2.88
N SER A 153 -11.63 11.84 -3.10
CA SER A 153 -10.89 10.59 -3.18
C SER A 153 -10.89 9.85 -1.86
N THR A 154 -10.97 8.52 -1.92
CA THR A 154 -10.97 7.64 -0.74
C THR A 154 -9.77 7.90 0.17
N ALA A 155 -8.57 8.04 -0.40
CA ALA A 155 -7.36 8.32 0.37
C ALA A 155 -7.44 9.67 1.13
N THR A 156 -8.08 10.69 0.55
CA THR A 156 -8.27 11.98 1.21
C THR A 156 -9.25 11.84 2.36
N ILE A 157 -10.44 11.26 2.09
CA ILE A 157 -11.47 11.06 3.13
C ILE A 157 -10.87 10.27 4.29
N TYR A 158 -10.16 9.18 4.01
CA TYR A 158 -9.51 8.37 5.03
C TYR A 158 -8.54 9.18 5.87
N LYS A 159 -7.55 9.86 5.26
CA LYS A 159 -6.56 10.65 5.99
C LYS A 159 -7.21 11.73 6.87
N ARG A 160 -8.16 12.49 6.33
CA ARG A 160 -8.86 13.55 7.08
C ARG A 160 -9.72 12.99 8.20
N THR A 161 -10.42 11.89 7.94
CA THR A 161 -11.26 11.23 8.95
C THR A 161 -10.43 10.68 10.09
N GLN A 162 -9.31 10.01 9.82
CA GLN A 162 -8.46 9.48 10.88
C GLN A 162 -7.88 10.59 11.76
N SER A 163 -7.36 11.67 11.16
CA SER A 163 -6.86 12.81 11.94
C SER A 163 -7.96 13.52 12.75
N MET A 164 -9.16 13.69 12.17
CA MET A 164 -10.28 14.29 12.89
C MET A 164 -10.81 13.37 14.00
N PHE A 165 -10.90 12.07 13.75
CA PHE A 165 -11.40 11.10 14.72
C PHE A 165 -10.47 10.99 15.94
N ALA A 166 -9.15 11.07 15.73
CA ALA A 166 -8.18 11.12 16.83
C ALA A 166 -8.32 12.37 17.70
N LEU A 167 -8.63 13.53 17.10
CA LEU A 167 -8.96 14.75 17.85
C LEU A 167 -10.28 14.58 18.61
N PHE A 168 -11.32 14.07 17.93
CA PHE A 168 -12.64 13.83 18.50
C PHE A 168 -12.59 12.92 19.74
N THR A 169 -11.89 11.79 19.64
CA THR A 169 -11.74 10.85 20.77
C THR A 169 -10.92 11.46 21.90
N TRP A 170 -9.87 12.22 21.59
CA TRP A 170 -9.10 12.93 22.60
C TRP A 170 -9.93 13.96 23.35
N ILE A 171 -10.72 14.79 22.65
CA ILE A 171 -11.62 15.77 23.28
C ILE A 171 -12.60 15.06 24.21
N ARG A 172 -13.22 13.96 23.74
CA ARG A 172 -14.18 13.20 24.56
C ARG A 172 -13.54 12.58 25.80
N ALA A 173 -12.27 12.16 25.71
CA ALA A 173 -11.54 11.61 26.84
C ALA A 173 -11.23 12.67 27.93
N GLN A 174 -11.13 13.96 27.57
CA GLN A 174 -10.92 15.04 28.55
C GLN A 174 -12.19 15.41 29.35
N GLY A 175 -13.36 14.88 28.95
CA GLY A 175 -14.65 15.22 29.56
C GLY A 175 -15.19 16.60 29.12
N GLY A 176 -16.51 16.75 29.15
CA GLY A 176 -17.16 18.06 28.97
C GLY A 176 -17.42 18.53 27.54
N GLY A 177 -17.52 17.63 26.55
CA GLY A 177 -17.86 17.98 25.18
C GLY A 177 -18.37 16.83 24.32
N THR A 178 -19.01 17.17 23.20
CA THR A 178 -19.54 16.19 22.23
C THR A 178 -18.45 15.64 21.31
N GLY A 179 -17.28 16.29 21.29
CA GLY A 179 -16.10 15.93 20.50
C GLY A 179 -15.96 16.75 19.22
N LEU A 180 -17.08 17.28 18.70
CA LEU A 180 -17.11 18.22 17.57
C LEU A 180 -17.29 19.68 17.99
N ASP A 181 -17.49 19.93 19.29
CA ASP A 181 -17.49 21.26 19.90
C ASP A 181 -16.07 21.84 19.95
N LEU A 182 -15.57 22.17 18.76
CA LEU A 182 -14.25 22.69 18.50
C LEU A 182 -14.17 24.15 18.94
N THR A 183 -13.17 24.46 19.76
CA THR A 183 -12.81 25.82 20.14
C THR A 183 -11.31 26.00 19.94
N GLU A 184 -10.86 27.24 19.77
CA GLU A 184 -9.42 27.57 19.67
C GLU A 184 -8.62 26.91 20.80
N ARG A 185 -9.11 27.05 22.04
CA ARG A 185 -8.47 26.49 23.25
C ARG A 185 -8.31 24.98 23.17
N ARG A 186 -9.33 24.24 22.74
CA ARG A 186 -9.26 22.78 22.63
C ARG A 186 -8.32 22.33 21.54
N LEU A 187 -8.33 23.00 20.39
CA LEU A 187 -7.40 22.73 19.30
C LEU A 187 -5.97 22.98 19.73
N TYR A 188 -5.71 24.12 20.39
CA TYR A 188 -4.39 24.43 20.91
C TYR A 188 -3.90 23.39 21.93
N ASN A 189 -4.74 23.02 22.89
CA ASN A 189 -4.39 22.04 23.92
C ASN A 189 -4.09 20.67 23.30
N TYR A 190 -4.86 20.25 22.30
CA TYR A 190 -4.60 19.01 21.58
C TYR A 190 -3.26 19.05 20.84
N LEU A 191 -2.97 20.14 20.12
CA LEU A 191 -1.69 20.27 19.42
C LEU A 191 -0.49 20.30 20.38
N CYS A 192 -0.62 20.99 21.53
CA CYS A 192 0.42 20.97 22.56
C CYS A 192 0.62 19.55 23.10
N TRP A 193 -0.46 18.86 23.44
CA TRP A 193 -0.39 17.46 23.86
C TRP A 193 0.29 16.57 22.81
N MET A 194 -0.01 16.75 21.52
CA MET A 194 0.65 15.98 20.46
C MET A 194 2.14 16.27 20.36
N ARG A 195 2.54 17.53 20.45
CA ARG A 195 3.95 17.95 20.45
C ARG A 195 4.67 17.34 21.66
N ASP A 196 4.11 17.52 22.85
CA ASP A 196 4.73 17.11 24.11
C ASP A 196 4.77 15.57 24.23
N SER A 197 3.84 14.86 23.59
CA SER A 197 3.83 13.39 23.47
C SER A 197 4.73 12.86 22.34
N GLY A 198 5.51 13.71 21.67
CA GLY A 198 6.42 13.31 20.60
C GLY A 198 5.73 12.73 19.36
N LYS A 199 4.51 13.16 19.04
CA LYS A 199 3.84 12.74 17.80
C LYS A 199 4.59 13.25 16.57
N GLY A 200 4.47 12.54 15.44
CA GLY A 200 5.25 12.84 14.24
C GLY A 200 5.13 14.29 13.77
N ALA A 201 6.24 14.85 13.27
CA ALA A 201 6.37 16.27 12.93
C ALA A 201 5.28 16.85 12.00
N THR A 202 4.69 16.03 11.12
CA THR A 202 3.62 16.45 10.18
C THR A 202 2.20 16.23 10.71
N SER A 203 2.05 15.69 11.92
CA SER A 203 0.74 15.35 12.48
C SER A 203 -0.10 16.60 12.80
N GLY A 204 0.52 17.65 13.36
CA GLY A 204 -0.14 18.93 13.63
C GLY A 204 -0.82 19.52 12.39
N GLU A 205 -0.06 19.66 11.30
CA GLU A 205 -0.61 20.15 10.03
C GLU A 205 -1.69 19.22 9.45
N SER A 206 -1.54 17.90 9.62
CA SER A 206 -2.55 16.92 9.18
C SER A 206 -3.89 17.12 9.89
N VAL A 207 -3.86 17.43 11.18
CA VAL A 207 -5.05 17.74 12.00
C VAL A 207 -5.70 19.04 11.55
N LEU A 208 -4.93 20.12 11.36
CA LEU A 208 -5.50 21.40 10.92
C LEU A 208 -6.16 21.28 9.54
N GLN A 209 -5.55 20.53 8.63
CA GLN A 209 -6.16 20.24 7.33
C GLN A 209 -7.42 19.37 7.45
N ALA A 210 -7.49 18.47 8.43
CA ALA A 210 -8.70 17.72 8.73
C ALA A 210 -9.83 18.62 9.25
N VAL A 211 -9.53 19.54 10.18
CA VAL A 211 -10.49 20.53 10.68
C VAL A 211 -11.04 21.39 9.53
N ARG A 212 -10.16 21.92 8.67
CA ARG A 212 -10.55 22.68 7.47
C ARG A 212 -11.44 21.86 6.52
N PHE A 213 -11.08 20.60 6.31
CA PHE A 213 -11.85 19.68 5.46
C PHE A 213 -13.27 19.44 6.03
N PHE A 214 -13.39 19.12 7.31
CA PHE A 214 -14.70 18.88 7.93
C PHE A 214 -15.57 20.14 7.97
N TYR A 215 -14.97 21.30 8.27
CA TYR A 215 -15.69 22.58 8.19
C TYR A 215 -16.23 22.82 6.78
N SER A 216 -15.44 22.58 5.74
CA SER A 216 -15.86 22.74 4.35
C SER A 216 -16.94 21.75 3.90
N MET A 217 -16.93 20.52 4.42
CA MET A 217 -17.88 19.47 3.99
C MET A 217 -19.18 19.51 4.78
N PHE A 218 -19.11 19.69 6.10
CA PHE A 218 -20.25 19.51 7.00
C PHE A 218 -20.76 20.81 7.61
N GLY A 219 -19.90 21.84 7.68
CA GLY A 219 -20.16 23.10 8.35
C GLY A 219 -20.25 22.95 9.86
N PHE A 220 -19.58 23.80 10.62
CA PHE A 220 -19.69 23.85 12.08
C PHE A 220 -20.44 25.11 12.48
N ASN A 221 -21.46 24.99 13.35
CA ASN A 221 -22.32 26.11 13.70
C ASN A 221 -21.66 27.10 14.66
N ASN A 222 -20.92 26.59 15.65
CA ASN A 222 -20.28 27.39 16.70
C ASN A 222 -18.75 27.53 16.49
N PHE A 223 -18.30 27.49 15.25
CA PHE A 223 -16.88 27.49 14.90
C PHE A 223 -16.62 28.50 13.79
N GLU A 224 -15.80 29.50 14.10
CA GLU A 224 -15.26 30.42 13.12
C GLU A 224 -13.80 30.05 12.81
N MET A 225 -13.50 29.85 11.53
CA MET A 225 -12.20 29.35 11.07
C MET A 225 -11.03 30.24 11.50
N THR A 226 -11.17 31.56 11.34
CA THR A 226 -10.16 32.58 11.65
C THR A 226 -9.87 32.68 13.15
N VAL A 227 -10.91 32.59 13.97
CA VAL A 227 -10.81 32.63 15.44
C VAL A 227 -10.24 31.31 15.98
N CYS A 228 -10.75 30.18 15.51
CA CYS A 228 -10.37 28.87 16.05
C CYS A 228 -9.02 28.37 15.54
N LEU A 229 -8.64 28.69 14.29
CA LEU A 229 -7.30 28.45 13.77
C LEU A 229 -6.44 29.71 13.94
N SER A 230 -6.30 30.17 15.19
CA SER A 230 -5.53 31.35 15.53
C SER A 230 -4.04 31.23 15.15
N PRO A 231 -3.29 32.34 15.11
CA PRO A 231 -1.84 32.30 14.93
C PRO A 231 -1.15 31.39 15.95
N ARG A 232 -1.69 31.25 17.17
CA ARG A 232 -1.16 30.39 18.21
C ARG A 232 -1.32 28.90 17.86
N VAL A 233 -2.50 28.50 17.38
CA VAL A 233 -2.77 27.13 16.94
C VAL A 233 -1.89 26.76 15.74
N ASN A 234 -1.82 27.63 14.72
CA ASN A 234 -0.95 27.40 13.57
C ASN A 234 0.53 27.40 13.97
N GLY A 235 0.92 28.22 14.96
CA GLY A 235 2.27 28.28 15.50
C GLY A 235 2.74 26.93 16.07
N VAL A 236 1.91 26.24 16.85
CA VAL A 236 2.27 24.91 17.41
C VAL A 236 2.40 23.86 16.31
N ALA A 237 1.49 23.84 15.34
CA ALA A 237 1.62 22.91 14.21
C ALA A 237 2.89 23.17 13.38
N LYS A 238 3.26 24.45 13.22
CA LYS A 238 4.50 24.85 12.54
C LYS A 238 5.75 24.47 13.35
N ASP A 239 5.72 24.67 14.66
CA ASP A 239 6.77 24.25 15.58
C ASP A 239 7.04 22.74 15.49
N MET A 240 5.98 21.92 15.53
CA MET A 240 6.08 20.48 15.27
C MET A 240 6.69 20.17 13.89
N PHE A 241 6.29 20.91 12.85
CA PHE A 241 6.81 20.70 11.50
C PHE A 241 8.30 21.04 11.37
N LEU A 242 8.80 22.04 12.10
CA LEU A 242 10.22 22.40 12.11
C LEU A 242 11.11 21.27 12.66
N GLN A 243 10.56 20.38 13.47
CA GLN A 243 11.26 19.18 13.97
C GLN A 243 11.33 18.06 12.92
N LYS A 244 10.76 18.24 11.71
CA LYS A 244 10.79 17.24 10.65
C LYS A 244 12.22 17.03 10.15
N ARG A 245 12.70 15.79 10.24
CA ARG A 245 14.00 15.39 9.65
C ARG A 245 14.01 15.70 8.15
N LEU A 246 15.15 16.24 7.67
CA LEU A 246 15.38 16.45 6.24
C LEU A 246 15.22 15.13 5.47
N LEU A 247 14.56 15.21 4.33
CA LEU A 247 14.38 14.05 3.44
C LEU A 247 15.73 13.71 2.82
N GLN A 248 16.32 12.62 3.27
CA GLN A 248 17.46 12.00 2.58
C GLN A 248 16.91 11.06 1.52
N GLN A 249 17.01 11.48 0.26
CA GLN A 249 16.73 10.63 -0.90
C GLN A 249 17.68 9.43 -0.85
N ALA A 250 17.17 8.24 -1.18
CA ALA A 250 18.02 7.08 -1.35
C ALA A 250 19.03 7.37 -2.48
N ARG A 251 20.29 6.97 -2.31
CA ARG A 251 21.24 7.07 -3.41
C ARG A 251 20.79 6.19 -4.58
N ALA A 252 21.09 6.62 -5.80
CA ALA A 252 20.94 5.75 -6.95
C ALA A 252 21.83 4.50 -6.77
N LEU A 253 21.33 3.35 -7.20
CA LEU A 253 22.11 2.12 -7.30
C LEU A 253 23.16 2.29 -8.39
N PHE A 254 24.37 1.81 -8.16
CA PHE A 254 25.40 1.78 -9.19
C PHE A 254 25.18 0.59 -10.13
N ALA A 255 25.69 0.68 -11.36
CA ALA A 255 25.61 -0.39 -12.37
C ALA A 255 25.98 -1.81 -11.86
N PRO A 256 27.07 -2.02 -11.08
CA PRO A 256 27.37 -3.35 -10.54
C PRO A 256 26.35 -3.84 -9.51
N GLU A 257 25.76 -2.95 -8.71
CA GLU A 257 24.75 -3.31 -7.71
C GLU A 257 23.41 -3.65 -8.36
N LEU A 258 23.06 -2.91 -9.43
CA LEU A 258 21.87 -3.22 -10.24
C LEU A 258 22.03 -4.57 -10.94
N ARG A 259 23.19 -4.85 -11.52
CA ARG A 259 23.47 -6.16 -12.14
C ARG A 259 23.40 -7.30 -11.13
N ALA A 260 23.98 -7.13 -9.94
CA ALA A 260 23.88 -8.14 -8.88
C ALA A 260 22.42 -8.38 -8.43
N LEU A 261 21.60 -7.34 -8.42
CA LEU A 261 20.17 -7.46 -8.13
C LEU A 261 19.42 -8.20 -9.25
N GLU A 262 19.69 -7.86 -10.51
CA GLU A 262 19.12 -8.54 -11.68
C GLU A 262 19.49 -10.04 -11.70
N ASP A 263 20.76 -10.36 -11.49
CA ASP A 263 21.25 -11.75 -11.44
C ASP A 263 20.56 -12.51 -10.28
N ALA A 264 20.43 -11.90 -9.11
CA ALA A 264 19.77 -12.52 -7.95
C ALA A 264 18.26 -12.79 -8.18
N ILE A 265 17.58 -11.93 -8.94
CA ILE A 265 16.17 -12.12 -9.31
C ILE A 265 16.05 -13.22 -10.37
N LEU A 266 16.92 -13.22 -11.38
CA LEU A 266 16.86 -14.15 -12.52
C LEU A 266 17.32 -15.57 -12.17
N GLU A 267 18.23 -15.73 -11.22
CA GLU A 267 18.72 -17.05 -10.80
C GLU A 267 17.75 -17.79 -9.85
N GLU A 268 16.73 -17.12 -9.31
CA GLU A 268 15.70 -17.65 -8.37
C GLU A 268 16.25 -18.51 -7.22
N ARG A 269 17.54 -18.38 -6.90
CA ARG A 269 18.23 -19.25 -5.93
C ARG A 269 17.69 -19.09 -4.51
N GLN A 270 17.10 -17.93 -4.23
CA GLN A 270 16.53 -17.56 -2.93
C GLN A 270 15.20 -16.81 -3.12
N PRO A 271 14.05 -17.50 -3.01
CA PRO A 271 12.74 -16.92 -3.33
C PRO A 271 12.36 -15.72 -2.44
N HIS A 272 12.90 -15.66 -1.22
CA HIS A 272 12.66 -14.54 -0.32
C HIS A 272 13.34 -13.23 -0.78
N ILE A 273 14.43 -13.29 -1.55
CA ILE A 273 15.10 -12.10 -2.11
C ILE A 273 14.25 -11.48 -3.23
N VAL A 274 13.61 -12.32 -4.06
CA VAL A 274 12.70 -11.87 -5.14
C VAL A 274 11.55 -11.04 -4.56
N VAL A 275 10.92 -11.55 -3.49
CA VAL A 275 9.83 -10.86 -2.78
C VAL A 275 10.31 -9.53 -2.15
N ILE A 276 11.52 -9.50 -1.57
CA ILE A 276 12.08 -8.27 -0.99
C ILE A 276 12.39 -7.23 -2.07
N ALA A 277 12.82 -7.68 -3.26
CA ALA A 277 13.05 -6.83 -4.43
C ALA A 277 11.74 -6.31 -5.06
N GLY A 278 10.58 -6.81 -4.62
CA GLY A 278 9.26 -6.33 -5.03
C GLY A 278 8.69 -7.02 -6.28
N TYR A 279 9.18 -8.22 -6.60
CA TYR A 279 8.69 -9.08 -7.69
C TYR A 279 7.96 -10.31 -7.16
#